data_AF-A0A1V4XJR2-F1
#
_entry.id   AF-A0A1V4XJR2-F1
#
_cell.length_a   1.000
_cell.length_b   1.000
_cell.length_c   1.000
_cell.angle_alpha   90.00
_cell.angle_beta   90.00
_cell.angle_gamma   90.00
#
_symmetry.space_group_name_H-M   'P 1'
#
loop_
_entity.id
_entity.type
_entity.pdbx_description
1 polymer ?
#
loop_
_entity_poly.entity_id
_entity_poly.type
_entity_poly.pdbx_seq_one_letter_code
_entity_poly.pdbx_strand_id
1 'polypeptide(L)'
;MIRGTVTSQGSYADGKDICIIIISRGTSAPLPHQHGEKKKIYLNIGNETYKAGVHETINGGIWLSSVLFREGLKREKKRLVDALAEVHIFKGDKITLSPDESGSFILEMFEE
;
A
#
# COMPACT_ATOMS: atom_id res chain seq x y z
N MET A 1 -11.48 -5.94 7.75
CA MET A 1 -11.38 -4.90 6.72
C MET A 1 -10.61 -3.72 7.30
N ILE A 2 -9.53 -3.34 6.63
CA ILE A 2 -8.63 -2.26 7.03
C ILE A 2 -8.99 -1.02 6.21
N ARG A 3 -9.13 0.15 6.83
CA ARG A 3 -9.46 1.40 6.11
C ARG A 3 -8.28 2.35 6.11
N GLY A 4 -8.06 3.01 4.97
CA GLY A 4 -7.03 4.02 4.84
C GLY A 4 -7.40 5.11 3.84
N THR A 5 -6.48 6.05 3.70
CA THR A 5 -6.60 7.14 2.72
C THR A 5 -5.27 7.28 1.99
N VAL A 6 -5.33 7.53 0.69
CA VAL A 6 -4.15 7.89 -0.11
C VAL A 6 -3.81 9.34 0.20
N THR A 7 -2.90 9.56 1.15
CA THR A 7 -2.66 10.90 1.73
C THR A 7 -1.63 11.72 0.95
N SER A 8 -0.69 11.05 0.28
CA SER A 8 0.30 11.72 -0.54
C SER A 8 0.69 10.86 -1.73
N GLN A 9 0.71 11.48 -2.91
CA GLN A 9 1.40 11.04 -4.12
C GLN A 9 2.32 12.22 -4.48
N GLY A 10 3.63 12.06 -4.30
CA GLY A 10 4.59 13.15 -4.44
C GLY A 10 6.01 12.63 -4.54
N SER A 11 7.02 13.46 -4.27
CA SER A 11 8.43 13.07 -4.31
C SER A 11 9.13 13.47 -3.00
N TYR A 12 10.03 12.63 -2.48
CA TYR A 12 10.98 13.01 -1.44
C TYR A 12 11.85 14.17 -1.95
N ALA A 13 12.52 14.89 -1.04
CA ALA A 13 13.47 15.95 -1.39
C ALA A 13 14.63 15.46 -2.28
N ASP A 14 14.85 14.14 -2.35
CA ASP A 14 15.81 13.48 -3.24
C ASP A 14 15.21 13.05 -4.60
N GLY A 15 13.98 13.45 -4.90
CA GLY A 15 13.28 13.16 -6.16
C GLY A 15 12.63 11.77 -6.24
N LYS A 16 12.67 10.95 -5.19
CA LYS A 16 12.04 9.62 -5.19
C LYS A 16 10.54 9.71 -4.96
N ASP A 17 9.74 9.01 -5.77
CA ASP A 17 8.29 8.94 -5.58
C ASP A 17 7.90 8.45 -4.17
N ILE A 18 6.95 9.16 -3.59
CA ILE A 18 6.29 8.87 -2.32
C ILE A 18 4.84 8.60 -2.64
N CYS A 19 4.38 7.39 -2.34
CA CYS A 19 2.95 7.14 -2.16
C CYS A 19 2.72 6.71 -0.72
N ILE A 20 2.01 7.52 0.08
CA ILE A 20 1.71 7.23 1.48
C ILE A 20 0.23 6.93 1.61
N ILE A 21 -0.08 5.70 2.02
CA ILE A 21 -1.42 5.29 2.40
C ILE A 21 -1.47 5.27 3.92
N ILE A 22 -2.15 6.24 4.55
CA ILE A 22 -2.32 6.24 6.00
C ILE A 22 -3.52 5.35 6.33
N ILE A 23 -3.29 4.34 7.15
CA ILE A 23 -4.31 3.41 7.63
C ILE A 23 -4.79 3.85 9.01
N SER A 24 -6.10 3.80 9.24
CA SER A 24 -6.68 4.11 10.54
C SER A 24 -6.27 3.06 11.60
N ARG A 25 -5.70 3.51 12.71
CA ARG A 25 -5.21 2.69 13.85
C ARG A 25 -6.22 1.66 14.36
N GLY A 26 -7.52 1.97 14.33
CA GLY A 26 -8.57 1.03 14.79
C GLY A 26 -8.78 -0.18 13.88
N THR A 27 -8.20 -0.17 12.67
CA THR A 27 -8.38 -1.22 11.67
C THR A 27 -7.07 -1.84 11.18
N SER A 28 -5.92 -1.41 11.72
CA SER A 28 -4.58 -1.80 11.24
C SER A 28 -4.12 -3.19 11.70
N ALA A 29 -4.75 -3.75 12.73
CA ALA A 29 -4.36 -5.01 13.38
C ALA A 29 -4.04 -6.20 12.45
N PRO A 30 -4.71 -6.38 11.29
CA PRO A 30 -4.41 -7.51 10.40
C PRO A 30 -3.14 -7.34 9.56
N LEU A 31 -2.57 -6.13 9.46
CA LEU A 31 -1.31 -5.95 8.72
C LEU A 31 -0.11 -6.33 9.59
N PRO A 32 0.88 -7.06 9.06
CA PRO A 32 2.13 -7.28 9.77
C PRO A 32 2.96 -6.00 9.73
N HIS A 33 2.67 -5.03 10.59
CA HIS A 33 3.40 -3.77 10.70
C HIS A 33 4.09 -3.68 12.07
N GLN A 34 5.25 -3.05 12.09
CA GLN A 34 5.99 -2.75 13.30
C GLN A 34 6.71 -1.42 13.11
N HIS A 35 6.85 -0.65 14.18
CA HIS A 35 7.55 0.62 14.11
C HIS A 35 9.01 0.41 13.70
N GLY A 36 9.45 1.14 12.67
CA GLY A 36 10.84 1.12 12.18
C GLY A 36 11.27 -0.15 11.44
N GLU A 37 10.42 -1.20 11.37
CA GLU A 37 10.75 -2.47 10.71
C GLU A 37 9.87 -2.70 9.47
N LYS A 38 10.52 -2.75 8.30
CA LYS A 38 9.85 -3.00 7.02
C LYS A 38 9.57 -4.49 6.86
N LYS A 39 8.30 -4.89 7.06
CA LYS A 39 7.82 -6.24 6.75
C LYS A 39 7.33 -6.32 5.31
N LYS A 40 7.37 -7.50 4.70
CA LYS A 40 6.92 -7.69 3.32
C LYS A 40 5.52 -8.28 3.33
N ILE A 41 4.66 -7.76 2.46
CA ILE A 41 3.31 -8.28 2.22
C ILE A 41 3.11 -8.49 0.73
N TYR A 42 2.18 -9.37 0.40
CA TYR A 42 1.61 -9.47 -0.93
C TYR A 42 0.39 -8.56 -1.00
N LEU A 43 0.33 -7.77 -2.06
CA LEU A 43 -0.66 -6.73 -2.29
C LEU A 43 -1.25 -6.92 -3.68
N ASN A 44 -2.54 -7.21 -3.75
CA ASN A 44 -3.30 -7.31 -4.98
C ASN A 44 -3.89 -5.93 -5.29
N ILE A 45 -3.55 -5.37 -6.44
CA ILE A 45 -4.11 -4.11 -6.95
C ILE A 45 -4.66 -4.41 -8.34
N GLY A 46 -6.00 -4.34 -8.49
CA GLY A 46 -6.66 -4.79 -9.72
C GLY A 46 -6.39 -6.28 -9.98
N ASN A 47 -5.90 -6.60 -11.17
CA ASN A 47 -5.62 -7.98 -11.60
C ASN A 47 -4.16 -8.42 -11.35
N GLU A 48 -3.41 -7.65 -10.56
CA GLU A 48 -1.97 -7.89 -10.38
C GLU A 48 -1.59 -8.05 -8.91
N THR A 49 -0.66 -8.97 -8.67
CA THR A 49 -0.07 -9.23 -7.35
C THR A 49 1.33 -8.64 -7.26
N TYR A 50 1.55 -7.88 -6.20
CA TYR A 50 2.80 -7.19 -5.93
C TYR A 50 3.35 -7.53 -4.55
N LYS A 51 4.68 -7.61 -4.43
CA LYS A 51 5.37 -7.57 -3.15
C LYS A 51 5.57 -6.12 -2.73
N ALA A 52 4.87 -5.70 -1.68
CA ALA A 52 5.02 -4.41 -1.04
C ALA A 52 5.76 -4.57 0.29
N GLY A 53 6.41 -3.51 0.74
CA GLY A 53 6.88 -3.44 2.12
C GLY A 53 5.98 -2.53 2.94
N VAL A 54 5.70 -2.92 4.16
CA VAL A 54 4.81 -2.23 5.09
C VAL A 54 5.54 -1.98 6.41
N HIS A 55 5.38 -0.79 7.00
CA HIS A 55 5.87 -0.49 8.35
C HIS A 55 5.02 0.59 9.02
N GLU A 56 5.10 0.70 10.34
CA GLU A 56 4.43 1.77 11.08
C GLU A 56 5.36 2.98 11.23
N THR A 57 4.86 4.16 10.89
CA THR A 57 5.54 5.44 11.13
C THR A 57 5.51 5.81 12.60
N ILE A 58 6.34 6.78 13.02
CA ILE A 58 6.38 7.26 14.42
C ILE A 58 5.04 7.82 14.92
N ASN A 59 4.20 8.31 13.99
CA ASN A 59 2.89 8.88 14.29
C ASN A 59 1.76 7.82 14.26
N GLY A 60 2.10 6.53 14.09
CA GLY A 60 1.13 5.43 14.09
C GLY A 60 0.38 5.22 12.77
N GLY A 61 0.74 5.94 11.70
CA GLY A 61 0.26 5.66 10.36
C GLY A 61 1.05 4.51 9.75
N ILE A 62 0.38 3.61 9.04
CA ILE A 62 1.06 2.60 8.23
C ILE A 62 1.62 3.25 6.97
N TRP A 63 2.79 2.80 6.53
CA TRP A 63 3.41 3.19 5.27
C TRP A 63 3.57 1.98 4.37
N LEU A 64 3.16 2.12 3.10
CA LEU A 64 3.38 1.15 2.04
C LEU A 64 4.50 1.62 1.10
N SER A 65 5.36 0.69 0.69
CA SER A 65 6.52 0.95 -0.16
C SER A 65 6.12 1.60 -1.48
N SER A 66 6.70 2.76 -1.79
CA SER A 66 6.49 3.46 -3.07
C SER A 66 6.88 2.62 -4.29
N VAL A 67 7.76 1.65 -4.11
CA VAL A 67 8.14 0.69 -5.15
C VAL A 67 7.62 -0.69 -4.78
N LEU A 68 6.87 -1.26 -5.72
CA LEU A 68 6.28 -2.59 -5.73
C LEU A 68 7.10 -3.50 -6.64
N PHE A 69 7.10 -4.81 -6.35
CA PHE A 69 7.71 -5.83 -7.20
C PHE A 69 6.65 -6.80 -7.68
N ARG A 70 6.46 -6.92 -8.99
CA ARG A 70 5.47 -7.83 -9.58
C ARG A 70 5.86 -9.28 -9.30
N GLU A 71 4.90 -10.11 -8.90
CA GLU A 71 5.14 -11.53 -8.72
C GLU A 71 5.20 -12.27 -10.06
N GLY A 72 6.00 -13.35 -10.16
CA GLY A 72 6.11 -14.19 -11.37
C GLY A 72 7.18 -13.76 -12.40
N LEU A 73 7.53 -12.47 -12.50
CA LEU A 73 8.57 -11.98 -13.41
C LEU A 73 9.76 -11.43 -12.62
N LYS A 74 10.95 -12.04 -12.78
CA LYS A 74 12.16 -11.61 -12.06
C LYS A 74 12.49 -10.15 -12.41
N ARG A 75 12.31 -9.25 -11.43
CA ARG A 75 12.78 -7.84 -11.36
C ARG A 75 11.88 -6.77 -11.97
N GLU A 76 10.63 -7.04 -12.29
CA GLU A 76 9.72 -5.97 -12.73
C GLU A 76 9.29 -5.12 -11.53
N LYS A 77 9.67 -3.85 -11.54
CA LYS A 77 9.32 -2.85 -10.54
C LYS A 77 8.16 -2.01 -11.06
N LYS A 78 7.20 -1.72 -10.19
CA LYS A 78 6.10 -0.80 -10.46
C LYS A 78 6.05 0.26 -9.36
N ARG A 79 5.81 1.52 -9.71
CA ARG A 79 5.56 2.53 -8.67
C ARG A 79 4.17 2.32 -8.12
N LEU A 80 4.01 2.43 -6.80
CA LEU A 80 2.70 2.30 -6.15
C LEU A 80 1.69 3.31 -6.72
N VAL A 81 2.12 4.54 -7.01
CA VAL A 81 1.27 5.56 -7.66
C VAL A 81 0.76 5.10 -9.03
N ASP A 82 1.60 4.45 -9.84
CA ASP A 82 1.18 3.97 -11.17
C ASP A 82 0.19 2.81 -11.05
N ALA A 83 0.44 1.88 -10.11
CA ALA A 83 -0.46 0.75 -9.88
C ALA A 83 -1.83 1.22 -9.37
N LEU A 84 -1.87 2.24 -8.51
CA LEU A 84 -3.12 2.85 -8.05
C LEU A 84 -3.85 3.59 -9.17
N ALA A 85 -3.12 4.31 -10.02
CA ALA A 85 -3.70 5.03 -11.15
C ALA A 85 -4.37 4.09 -12.17
N GLU A 86 -3.83 2.88 -12.35
CA GLU A 86 -4.42 1.84 -13.23
C GLU A 86 -5.79 1.35 -12.75
N VAL A 87 -6.06 1.46 -11.45
CA VAL A 87 -7.37 1.14 -10.84
C VAL A 87 -8.15 2.41 -10.46
N HIS A 88 -7.80 3.56 -11.05
CA HIS A 88 -8.45 4.84 -10.82
C HIS A 88 -8.46 5.33 -9.37
N ILE A 89 -7.46 4.95 -8.56
CA ILE A 89 -7.29 5.43 -7.19
C ILE A 89 -6.26 6.57 -7.15
N PHE A 90 -6.66 7.71 -6.62
CA PHE A 90 -5.89 8.94 -6.56
C PHE A 90 -5.72 9.48 -5.14
N LYS A 91 -4.88 10.51 -5.00
CA LYS A 91 -4.71 11.22 -3.74
C LYS A 91 -6.05 11.75 -3.24
N GLY A 92 -6.35 11.51 -1.97
CA GLY A 92 -7.59 11.88 -1.31
C GLY A 92 -8.60 10.74 -1.21
N ASP A 93 -8.47 9.72 -2.07
CA ASP A 93 -9.39 8.60 -2.08
C ASP A 93 -9.23 7.74 -0.83
N LYS A 94 -10.37 7.24 -0.36
CA LYS A 94 -10.45 6.23 0.69
C LYS A 94 -10.24 4.88 0.05
N ILE A 95 -9.50 4.03 0.75
CA ILE A 95 -9.18 2.68 0.29
C ILE A 95 -9.45 1.68 1.41
N THR A 96 -9.73 0.44 1.02
CA THR A 96 -9.74 -0.70 1.91
C THR A 96 -8.65 -1.69 1.59
N LEU A 97 -8.09 -2.31 2.63
CA LEU A 97 -7.27 -3.50 2.52
C LEU A 97 -8.00 -4.67 3.17
N SER A 98 -8.22 -5.73 2.41
CA SER A 98 -8.90 -6.94 2.86
C SER A 98 -7.98 -8.14 2.68
N PRO A 99 -7.74 -8.97 3.71
CA PRO A 99 -6.96 -10.19 3.53
C PRO A 99 -7.72 -11.18 2.64
N ASP A 100 -7.01 -11.88 1.77
CA ASP A 100 -7.53 -13.03 1.04
C ASP A 100 -7.14 -14.36 1.72
N GLU A 101 -7.66 -15.48 1.21
CA GLU A 101 -7.38 -16.82 1.73
C GLU A 101 -5.90 -17.26 1.54
N SER A 102 -5.17 -16.58 0.66
CA SER A 102 -3.75 -16.84 0.38
C SER A 102 -2.81 -16.08 1.31
N GLY A 103 -3.34 -15.21 2.18
CA GLY A 103 -2.56 -14.33 3.05
C GLY A 103 -2.05 -13.06 2.36
N SER A 104 -2.56 -12.75 1.17
CA SER A 104 -2.33 -11.47 0.50
C SER A 104 -3.38 -10.45 0.92
N PHE A 105 -3.14 -9.18 0.60
CA PHE A 105 -4.10 -8.10 0.86
C PHE A 105 -4.62 -7.54 -0.46
N ILE A 106 -5.93 -7.48 -0.62
CA ILE A 106 -6.60 -6.85 -1.75
C ILE A 106 -6.79 -5.37 -1.42
N LEU A 107 -6.28 -4.48 -2.29
CA LEU A 107 -6.45 -3.04 -2.21
C LEU A 107 -7.55 -2.59 -3.16
N GLU A 108 -8.58 -1.97 -2.60
CA GLU A 108 -9.74 -1.48 -3.35
C GLU A 108 -10.09 -0.05 -2.94
N MET A 109 -10.74 0.68 -3.85
CA MET A 109 -11.37 1.95 -3.50
C MET A 109 -12.53 1.71 -2.53
N PHE A 110 -12.66 2.60 -1.56
CA PHE A 110 -13.79 2.62 -0.64
C PHE A 110 -14.68 3.81 -0.97
N GLU A 111 -15.83 3.53 -1.59
CA GLU A 111 -16.92 4.49 -1.73
C GLU A 111 -17.80 4.42 -0.49
N GLU A 112 -18.11 5.58 0.10
CA GLU A 112 -18.88 5.70 1.34
C GLU A 112 -20.38 5.90 1.06
#